data_AF-A0AA42M9K8-F1
#
_entry.id   AF-A0AA42M9K8-F1
#
_cell.length_a   1.000
_cell.length_b   1.000
_cell.length_c   1.000
_cell.angle_alpha   90.00
_cell.angle_beta   90.00
_cell.angle_gamma   90.00
#
_symmetry.space_group_name_H-M   'P 1'
#
loop_
_entity.id
_entity.type
_entity.pdbx_description
1 polymer ?
#
loop_
_entity_poly.entity_id
_entity_poly.type
_entity_poly.pdbx_seq_one_letter_code
_entity_poly.pdbx_strand_id
1 'polypeptide(L)'
;MPKSPKIPAELVNLATTGNSNAQFELAELYMQSENEDDITLAEEWALKAAALGHVEAMYWLGEGYAFYAKELREEDPSEAETYFGHAHHWLKQAAEFKHPSAILELAGFYRRGDVVEKDVAKSIELVQQAAELGEAQAMRDLAFIYENALGVDADEVKAKYWHDKADAAEQE
;
A
#
# COMPACT_ATOMS: atom_id res chain seq x y z
N MET A 1 -24.81 20.29 3.09
CA MET A 1 -23.50 20.59 2.49
C MET A 1 -22.48 19.77 3.27
N PRO A 2 -21.68 18.92 2.60
CA PRO A 2 -20.56 18.25 3.26
C PRO A 2 -19.67 19.34 3.86
N LYS A 3 -19.17 19.12 5.08
CA LYS A 3 -18.33 20.10 5.76
C LYS A 3 -16.90 19.85 5.33
N SER A 4 -16.31 20.83 4.65
CA SER A 4 -14.87 20.82 4.38
C SER A 4 -14.07 20.71 5.69
N PRO A 5 -12.94 20.02 5.67
CA PRO A 5 -12.11 19.82 6.85
C PRO A 5 -11.58 21.16 7.37
N LYS A 6 -11.41 21.26 8.69
CA LYS A 6 -10.80 22.44 9.31
C LYS A 6 -9.29 22.31 9.23
N ILE A 7 -8.69 22.98 8.24
CA ILE A 7 -7.26 22.91 7.99
C ILE A 7 -6.54 24.08 8.68
N PRO A 8 -5.50 23.84 9.50
CA PRO A 8 -4.70 24.90 10.10
C PRO A 8 -3.93 25.71 9.05
N ALA A 9 -3.92 27.05 9.17
CA ALA A 9 -3.20 27.92 8.23
C ALA A 9 -1.68 27.68 8.23
N GLU A 10 -1.11 27.31 9.37
CA GLU A 10 0.30 26.95 9.50
C GLU A 10 0.64 25.69 8.69
N LEU A 11 -0.23 24.68 8.73
CA LEU A 11 -0.06 23.44 7.95
C LEU A 11 -0.04 23.74 6.45
N VAL A 12 -0.98 24.58 5.98
CA VAL A 12 -1.02 25.03 4.57
C VAL A 12 0.28 25.75 4.19
N ASN A 13 0.78 26.64 5.06
CA ASN A 13 2.03 27.34 4.81
C ASN A 13 3.22 26.36 4.69
N LEU A 14 3.35 25.41 5.63
CA LEU A 14 4.40 24.39 5.57
C LEU A 14 4.30 23.54 4.28
N ALA A 15 3.10 23.05 3.96
CA ALA A 15 2.86 22.23 2.77
C ALA A 15 3.21 22.99 1.47
N THR A 16 2.80 24.26 1.37
CA THR A 16 3.09 25.13 0.21
C THR A 16 4.55 25.52 0.10
N THR A 17 5.31 25.51 1.20
CA THR A 17 6.77 25.73 1.18
C THR A 17 7.59 24.48 0.88
N GLY A 18 6.94 23.33 0.61
CA GLY A 18 7.61 22.10 0.19
C GLY A 18 7.93 21.14 1.33
N ASN A 19 7.33 21.29 2.51
CA ASN A 19 7.46 20.29 3.57
C ASN A 19 6.61 19.06 3.24
N SER A 20 7.26 17.93 2.95
CA SER A 20 6.57 16.71 2.48
C SER A 20 5.67 16.06 3.53
N ASN A 21 6.04 16.13 4.82
CA ASN A 21 5.18 15.64 5.91
C ASN A 21 3.88 16.48 6.00
N ALA A 22 4.00 17.80 5.94
CA ALA A 22 2.86 18.70 5.95
C ALA A 22 1.97 18.53 4.71
N GLN A 23 2.56 18.23 3.56
CA GLN A 23 1.81 17.89 2.35
C GLN A 23 0.99 16.61 2.54
N PHE A 24 1.59 15.57 3.11
CA PHE A 24 0.86 14.32 3.35
C PHE A 24 -0.21 14.47 4.44
N GLU A 25 0.09 15.16 5.54
CA GLU A 25 -0.92 15.46 6.58
C GLU A 25 -2.11 16.23 6.00
N LEU A 26 -1.84 17.17 5.08
CA LEU A 26 -2.89 17.90 4.37
C LEU A 26 -3.73 16.96 3.48
N ALA A 27 -3.09 15.99 2.82
CA ALA A 27 -3.80 14.98 2.05
C ALA A 27 -4.75 14.15 2.94
N GLU A 28 -4.26 13.66 4.08
CA GLU A 28 -5.06 12.89 5.04
C GLU A 28 -6.27 13.69 5.57
N LEU A 29 -6.10 14.98 5.84
CA LEU A 29 -7.20 15.84 6.27
C LEU A 29 -8.26 16.02 5.18
N TYR A 30 -7.83 16.18 3.93
CA TYR A 30 -8.75 16.30 2.79
C TYR A 30 -9.52 15.00 2.53
N MET A 31 -8.89 13.82 2.71
CA MET A 31 -9.55 12.51 2.57
C MET A 31 -10.69 12.27 3.57
N GLN A 32 -10.71 12.96 4.71
CA GLN A 32 -11.80 12.83 5.68
C GLN A 32 -13.10 13.49 5.22
N SER A 33 -13.06 14.23 4.11
CA SER A 33 -14.21 14.92 3.52
C SER A 33 -15.03 14.00 2.63
N GLU A 34 -16.35 14.17 2.66
CA GLU A 34 -17.28 13.55 1.70
C GLU A 34 -17.39 14.37 0.40
N ASN A 35 -16.61 15.43 0.24
CA ASN A 35 -16.62 16.28 -0.94
C ASN A 35 -15.61 15.80 -2.00
N GLU A 36 -16.07 15.55 -3.23
CA GLU A 36 -15.22 15.07 -4.34
C GLU A 36 -14.06 16.03 -4.66
N ASP A 37 -14.28 17.34 -4.55
CA ASP A 37 -13.22 18.34 -4.74
C ASP A 37 -12.11 18.20 -3.68
N ASP A 38 -12.48 17.87 -2.44
CA ASP A 38 -11.53 17.65 -1.35
C ASP A 38 -10.75 16.34 -1.57
N ILE A 39 -11.41 15.27 -2.04
CA ILE A 39 -10.74 14.00 -2.39
C ILE A 39 -9.70 14.23 -3.49
N THR A 40 -10.02 15.05 -4.49
CA THR A 40 -9.07 15.42 -5.55
C THR A 40 -7.87 16.17 -4.98
N LEU A 41 -8.11 17.12 -4.07
CA LEU A 41 -7.03 17.84 -3.38
C LEU A 41 -6.16 16.90 -2.53
N ALA A 42 -6.74 15.88 -1.91
CA ALA A 42 -5.97 14.91 -1.15
C ALA A 42 -4.95 14.19 -2.03
N GLU A 43 -5.39 13.68 -3.18
CA GLU A 43 -4.51 13.04 -4.15
C GLU A 43 -3.39 14.00 -4.61
N GLU A 44 -3.73 15.24 -4.96
CA GLU A 44 -2.74 16.23 -5.39
C GLU A 44 -1.66 16.49 -4.34
N TRP A 45 -2.04 16.55 -3.05
CA TRP A 45 -1.11 16.77 -1.96
C TRP A 45 -0.27 15.54 -1.66
N ALA A 46 -0.86 14.34 -1.71
CA ALA A 46 -0.13 13.09 -1.57
C ALA A 46 0.90 12.92 -2.70
N LEU A 47 0.54 13.27 -3.95
CA LEU A 47 1.46 13.24 -5.09
C LEU A 47 2.65 14.18 -4.90
N LYS A 48 2.43 15.39 -4.37
CA LYS A 48 3.54 16.33 -4.04
C LYS A 48 4.46 15.76 -2.96
N ALA A 49 3.88 15.18 -1.90
CA ALA A 49 4.65 14.57 -0.82
C ALA A 49 5.49 13.39 -1.32
N ALA A 50 4.86 12.50 -2.09
CA ALA A 50 5.52 11.33 -2.68
C ALA A 50 6.64 11.72 -3.65
N ALA A 51 6.44 12.75 -4.48
CA ALA A 51 7.48 13.29 -5.35
C ALA A 51 8.70 13.85 -4.59
N LEU A 52 8.53 14.20 -3.31
CA LEU A 52 9.60 14.64 -2.40
C LEU A 52 10.18 13.49 -1.55
N GLY A 53 9.81 12.24 -1.82
CA GLY A 53 10.33 11.08 -1.10
C GLY A 53 9.55 10.68 0.14
N HIS A 54 8.33 11.21 0.36
CA HIS A 54 7.50 10.82 1.51
C HIS A 54 6.99 9.39 1.32
N VAL A 55 7.60 8.44 2.03
CA VAL A 55 7.36 6.99 1.86
C VAL A 55 5.90 6.62 2.13
N GLU A 56 5.29 7.16 3.20
CA GLU A 56 3.88 6.88 3.52
C GLU A 56 2.94 7.40 2.43
N ALA A 57 3.29 8.51 1.78
CA ALA A 57 2.47 9.06 0.70
C ALA A 57 2.56 8.18 -0.55
N MET A 58 3.73 7.62 -0.84
CA MET A 58 3.90 6.63 -1.89
C MET A 58 3.07 5.38 -1.61
N TYR A 59 3.13 4.85 -0.39
CA TYR A 59 2.32 3.70 -0.01
C TYR A 59 0.82 4.01 -0.13
N TRP A 60 0.37 5.13 0.43
CA TRP A 60 -1.02 5.57 0.41
C TRP A 60 -1.58 5.72 -1.01
N LEU A 61 -0.83 6.36 -1.92
CA LEU A 61 -1.20 6.43 -3.34
C LEU A 61 -1.25 5.05 -3.98
N GLY A 62 -0.26 4.21 -3.67
CA GLY A 62 -0.15 2.85 -4.17
C GLY A 62 -1.38 1.99 -3.82
N GLU A 63 -1.75 2.01 -2.54
CA GLU A 63 -2.93 1.31 -2.02
C GLU A 63 -4.23 1.89 -2.59
N GLY A 64 -4.37 3.21 -2.60
CA GLY A 64 -5.56 3.90 -3.11
C GLY A 64 -5.84 3.59 -4.58
N TYR A 65 -4.81 3.68 -5.44
CA TYR A 65 -4.96 3.31 -6.86
C TYR A 65 -5.23 1.82 -7.04
N ALA A 66 -4.64 0.94 -6.23
CA ALA A 66 -4.92 -0.49 -6.30
C ALA A 66 -6.37 -0.80 -5.91
N PHE A 67 -6.92 -0.10 -4.92
CA PHE A 67 -8.32 -0.20 -4.52
C PHE A 67 -9.23 0.28 -5.65
N TYR A 68 -8.99 1.48 -6.18
CA TYR A 68 -9.80 2.06 -7.25
C TYR A 68 -9.78 1.17 -8.52
N ALA A 69 -8.62 0.64 -8.89
CA ALA A 69 -8.49 -0.30 -10.00
C ALA A 69 -9.30 -1.59 -9.81
N LYS A 70 -9.42 -2.09 -8.57
CA LYS A 70 -10.23 -3.30 -8.27
C LYS A 70 -11.71 -3.02 -8.46
N GLU A 71 -12.20 -1.87 -8.02
CA GLU A 71 -13.60 -1.47 -8.19
C GLU A 71 -13.95 -1.28 -9.67
N LEU A 72 -13.06 -0.64 -10.44
CA LEU A 72 -13.26 -0.41 -11.88
C LEU A 72 -13.14 -1.67 -12.73
N ARG A 73 -12.59 -2.77 -12.21
CA ARG A 73 -12.16 -3.92 -13.01
C ARG A 73 -13.27 -4.52 -13.89
N GLU A 74 -14.51 -4.52 -13.41
CA GLU A 74 -15.65 -5.03 -14.17
C GLU A 74 -16.29 -3.98 -15.08
N GLU A 75 -16.28 -2.71 -14.66
CA GLU A 75 -16.94 -1.60 -15.36
C GLU A 75 -16.09 -1.03 -16.50
N ASP A 76 -14.80 -0.78 -16.23
CA ASP A 76 -13.82 -0.32 -17.20
C ASP A 76 -12.46 -1.01 -16.98
N PRO A 77 -12.25 -2.19 -17.61
CA PRO A 77 -10.99 -2.93 -17.48
C PRO A 77 -9.77 -2.16 -18.00
N SER A 78 -9.93 -1.25 -18.96
CA SER A 78 -8.83 -0.48 -19.54
C SER A 78 -8.36 0.61 -18.58
N GLU A 79 -9.31 1.28 -17.93
CA GLU A 79 -9.00 2.25 -16.88
C GLU A 79 -8.43 1.56 -15.64
N ALA A 80 -9.00 0.41 -15.25
CA ALA A 80 -8.46 -0.41 -14.17
C ALA A 80 -6.99 -0.81 -14.39
N GLU A 81 -6.61 -1.23 -15.61
CA GLU A 81 -5.22 -1.54 -15.95
C GLU A 81 -4.29 -0.33 -15.76
N THR A 82 -4.77 0.88 -16.13
CA THR A 82 -4.03 2.13 -15.94
C THR A 82 -3.77 2.40 -14.45
N TYR A 83 -4.80 2.28 -13.60
CA TYR A 83 -4.65 2.49 -12.16
C TYR A 83 -3.85 1.40 -11.46
N PHE A 84 -3.94 0.14 -11.90
CA PHE A 84 -3.00 -0.89 -11.43
C PHE A 84 -1.55 -0.54 -11.77
N GLY A 85 -1.31 0.09 -12.93
CA GLY A 85 0.00 0.62 -13.31
C GLY A 85 0.50 1.71 -12.35
N HIS A 86 -0.36 2.68 -12.02
CA HIS A 86 -0.04 3.73 -11.04
C HIS A 86 0.20 3.15 -9.63
N ALA A 87 -0.62 2.20 -9.21
CA ALA A 87 -0.47 1.51 -7.95
C ALA A 87 0.89 0.81 -7.86
N HIS A 88 1.21 -0.03 -8.84
CA HIS A 88 2.47 -0.75 -8.90
C HIS A 88 3.67 0.20 -8.92
N HIS A 89 3.59 1.34 -9.62
CA HIS A 89 4.63 2.36 -9.63
C HIS A 89 4.94 2.89 -8.22
N TRP A 90 3.93 3.38 -7.50
CA TRP A 90 4.13 3.98 -6.18
C TRP A 90 4.48 2.96 -5.11
N LEU A 91 3.88 1.77 -5.13
CA LEU A 91 4.23 0.68 -4.22
C LEU A 91 5.69 0.25 -4.41
N LYS A 92 6.18 0.20 -5.66
CA LYS A 92 7.59 -0.07 -5.95
C LYS A 92 8.51 0.97 -5.33
N GLN A 93 8.17 2.25 -5.45
CA GLN A 93 8.95 3.33 -4.82
C GLN A 93 8.93 3.21 -3.28
N ALA A 94 7.77 2.97 -2.66
CA ALA A 94 7.69 2.76 -1.21
C ALA A 94 8.50 1.51 -0.74
N ALA A 95 8.46 0.43 -1.52
CA ALA A 95 9.20 -0.80 -1.25
C ALA A 95 10.72 -0.63 -1.32
N GLU A 96 11.24 0.29 -2.15
CA GLU A 96 12.67 0.65 -2.18
C GLU A 96 13.15 1.21 -0.82
N PHE A 97 12.23 1.82 -0.04
CA PHE A 97 12.47 2.29 1.33
C PHE A 97 12.10 1.25 2.40
N LYS A 98 11.92 -0.02 2.01
CA LYS A 98 11.54 -1.14 2.89
C LYS A 98 10.20 -0.94 3.60
N HIS A 99 9.23 -0.28 2.95
CA HIS A 99 7.88 -0.18 3.49
C HIS A 99 7.20 -1.57 3.50
N PRO A 100 6.91 -2.16 4.67
CA PRO A 100 6.46 -3.55 4.78
C PRO A 100 5.16 -3.84 4.01
N SER A 101 4.14 -3.01 4.21
CA SER A 101 2.83 -3.19 3.59
C SER A 101 2.88 -2.94 2.06
N ALA A 102 3.81 -2.10 1.59
CA ALA A 102 4.00 -1.87 0.15
C ALA A 102 4.63 -3.08 -0.53
N ILE A 103 5.62 -3.71 0.13
CA ILE A 103 6.23 -4.96 -0.33
C ILE A 103 5.18 -6.07 -0.40
N LEU A 104 4.30 -6.17 0.60
CA LEU A 104 3.21 -7.14 0.61
C LEU A 104 2.22 -6.92 -0.55
N GLU A 105 1.80 -5.68 -0.81
CA GLU A 105 0.91 -5.38 -1.94
C GLU A 105 1.58 -5.70 -3.30
N LEU A 106 2.88 -5.41 -3.47
CA LEU A 106 3.66 -5.84 -4.65
C LEU A 106 3.68 -7.37 -4.81
N ALA A 107 3.78 -8.12 -3.71
CA ALA A 107 3.68 -9.56 -3.75
C ALA A 107 2.32 -10.00 -4.34
N GLY A 108 1.24 -9.28 -4.03
CA GLY A 108 -0.08 -9.48 -4.61
C GLY A 108 -0.12 -9.29 -6.13
N PHE A 109 0.57 -8.28 -6.66
CA PHE A 109 0.69 -8.05 -8.11
C PHE A 109 1.35 -9.23 -8.82
N TYR A 110 2.47 -9.75 -8.31
CA TYR A 110 3.13 -10.94 -8.87
C TYR A 110 2.29 -12.21 -8.73
N ARG A 111 1.45 -12.31 -7.69
CA ARG A 111 0.56 -13.46 -7.47
C ARG A 111 -0.57 -13.51 -8.51
N ARG A 112 -1.15 -12.35 -8.84
CA ARG A 112 -2.30 -12.22 -9.75
C ARG A 112 -1.91 -12.06 -11.20
N GLY A 113 -0.77 -11.40 -11.46
CA GLY A 113 -0.30 -11.07 -12.80
C GLY A 113 -1.07 -9.92 -13.44
N ASP A 114 -1.46 -8.90 -12.65
CA ASP A 114 -2.33 -7.81 -13.13
C ASP A 114 -1.59 -6.91 -14.16
N VAL A 115 -0.51 -6.26 -13.76
CA VAL A 115 0.33 -5.37 -14.60
C VAL A 115 1.80 -5.83 -14.70
N VAL A 116 2.07 -7.00 -14.15
CA VAL A 116 3.37 -7.70 -14.21
C VAL A 116 3.12 -9.15 -14.58
N GLU A 117 4.12 -9.82 -15.15
CA GLU A 117 4.01 -11.26 -15.39
C GLU A 117 3.81 -12.00 -14.06
N LYS A 118 2.87 -12.94 -14.04
CA LYS A 118 2.59 -13.75 -12.87
C LYS A 118 3.83 -14.55 -12.47
N ASP A 119 4.31 -14.33 -11.26
CA ASP A 119 5.46 -15.02 -10.68
C ASP A 119 5.18 -15.35 -9.21
N VAL A 120 4.76 -16.58 -8.97
CA VAL A 120 4.44 -17.05 -7.60
C VAL A 120 5.70 -17.13 -6.74
N ALA A 121 6.86 -17.48 -7.29
CA ALA A 121 8.09 -17.57 -6.52
C ALA A 121 8.54 -16.17 -6.06
N LYS A 122 8.45 -15.17 -6.94
CA LYS A 122 8.72 -13.77 -6.58
C LYS A 122 7.72 -13.24 -5.56
N SER A 123 6.44 -13.59 -5.67
CA SER A 123 5.42 -13.26 -4.68
C SER A 123 5.80 -13.78 -3.29
N ILE A 124 6.20 -15.06 -3.18
CA ILE A 124 6.60 -15.67 -1.89
C ILE A 124 7.85 -14.99 -1.31
N GLU A 125 8.85 -14.65 -2.14
CA GLU A 125 10.03 -13.91 -1.70
C GLU A 125 9.67 -12.55 -1.08
N LEU A 126 8.76 -11.81 -1.72
CA LEU A 126 8.30 -10.51 -1.23
C LEU A 126 7.45 -10.66 0.05
N VAL A 127 6.58 -11.68 0.14
CA VAL A 127 5.85 -11.99 1.38
C VAL A 127 6.83 -12.28 2.52
N GLN A 128 7.86 -13.10 2.27
CA GLN A 128 8.91 -13.39 3.25
C GLN A 128 9.62 -12.10 3.71
N GLN A 129 9.98 -11.23 2.77
CA GLN A 129 10.62 -9.94 3.08
C GLN A 129 9.72 -9.04 3.94
N ALA A 130 8.44 -8.91 3.61
CA ALA A 130 7.49 -8.11 4.40
C ALA A 130 7.30 -8.69 5.82
N ALA A 131 7.19 -10.01 5.94
CA ALA A 131 7.08 -10.71 7.23
C ALA A 131 8.32 -10.54 8.11
N GLU A 132 9.51 -10.46 7.50
CA GLU A 132 10.76 -10.15 8.20
C GLU A 132 10.82 -8.71 8.70
N LEU A 133 10.22 -7.78 7.95
CA LEU A 133 10.12 -6.36 8.29
C LEU A 133 9.03 -6.02 9.32
N GLY A 134 8.26 -7.02 9.77
CA GLY A 134 7.25 -6.83 10.80
C GLY A 134 5.81 -6.77 10.31
N GLU A 135 5.55 -6.97 9.01
CA GLU A 135 4.19 -6.94 8.47
C GLU A 135 3.38 -8.17 8.96
N ALA A 136 2.46 -7.95 9.89
CA ALA A 136 1.67 -9.01 10.50
C ALA A 136 0.83 -9.77 9.45
N GLN A 137 0.29 -9.07 8.45
CA GLN A 137 -0.46 -9.74 7.39
C GLN A 137 0.45 -10.63 6.52
N ALA A 138 1.68 -10.20 6.25
CA ALA A 138 2.63 -11.00 5.50
C ALA A 138 3.08 -12.24 6.28
N MET A 139 3.22 -12.14 7.62
CA MET A 139 3.49 -13.30 8.47
C MET A 139 2.36 -14.33 8.39
N ARG A 140 1.10 -13.89 8.43
CA ARG A 140 -0.07 -14.77 8.24
C ARG A 140 -0.08 -15.41 6.86
N ASP A 141 0.16 -14.63 5.81
CA ASP A 141 0.26 -15.12 4.43
C ASP A 141 1.36 -16.21 4.31
N LEU A 142 2.52 -15.98 4.93
CA LEU A 142 3.64 -16.91 4.91
C LEU A 142 3.36 -18.20 5.69
N ALA A 143 2.67 -18.09 6.83
CA ALA A 143 2.21 -19.26 7.57
C ALA A 143 1.27 -20.10 6.70
N PHE A 144 0.26 -19.46 6.10
CA PHE A 144 -0.69 -20.11 5.20
C PHE A 144 -0.02 -20.78 3.98
N ILE A 145 1.01 -20.15 3.41
CA ILE A 145 1.81 -20.71 2.32
C ILE A 145 2.48 -22.04 2.74
N TYR A 146 3.07 -22.08 3.93
CA TYR A 146 3.71 -23.30 4.46
C TYR A 146 2.71 -24.38 4.89
N GLU A 147 1.51 -24.02 5.35
CA GLU A 147 0.48 -25.01 5.69
C GLU A 147 -0.09 -25.70 4.44
N ASN A 148 -0.25 -24.94 3.36
CA ASN A 148 -0.95 -25.39 2.16
C ASN A 148 -0.02 -25.75 1.00
N ALA A 149 1.30 -25.77 1.23
CA ALA A 149 2.32 -26.05 0.22
C ALA A 149 2.17 -25.18 -1.05
N LEU A 150 1.92 -23.88 -0.88
CA LEU A 150 1.63 -22.97 -2.00
C LEU A 150 2.92 -22.47 -2.65
N GLY A 151 3.48 -23.28 -3.54
CA GLY A 151 4.72 -22.96 -4.26
C GLY A 151 6.01 -23.26 -3.49
N VAL A 152 5.88 -23.76 -2.25
CA VAL A 152 6.95 -24.31 -1.41
C VAL A 152 6.46 -25.61 -0.78
N ASP A 153 7.38 -26.44 -0.28
CA ASP A 153 7.00 -27.61 0.50
C ASP A 153 6.30 -27.22 1.80
N ALA A 154 5.35 -28.04 2.23
CA ALA A 154 4.71 -27.83 3.50
C ALA A 154 5.70 -27.92 4.66
N ASP A 155 5.58 -27.03 5.63
CA ASP A 155 6.44 -26.98 6.81
C ASP A 155 5.65 -26.46 8.02
N GLU A 156 5.09 -27.39 8.79
CA GLU A 156 4.26 -27.07 9.96
C GLU A 156 5.04 -26.27 11.03
N VAL A 157 6.36 -26.48 11.14
CA VAL A 157 7.19 -25.78 12.12
C VAL A 157 7.34 -24.31 11.72
N LYS A 158 7.61 -24.04 10.44
CA LYS A 158 7.65 -22.67 9.93
C LYS A 158 6.28 -22.00 9.95
N ALA A 159 5.23 -22.72 9.57
CA ALA A 159 3.86 -22.21 9.65
C ALA A 159 3.54 -21.73 11.08
N LYS A 160 3.77 -22.60 12.07
CA LYS A 160 3.57 -22.26 13.48
C LYS A 160 4.43 -21.06 13.91
N TYR A 161 5.69 -21.03 13.52
CA TYR A 161 6.59 -19.92 13.86
C TYR A 161 6.05 -18.58 13.36
N TRP A 162 5.56 -18.51 12.11
CA TRP A 162 5.03 -17.27 11.56
C TRP A 162 3.67 -16.89 12.13
N HIS A 163 2.82 -17.87 12.48
CA HIS A 163 1.60 -17.60 13.26
C HIS A 163 1.91 -16.98 14.61
N ASP A 164 2.79 -17.61 15.40
CA ASP A 164 3.16 -17.11 16.73
C ASP A 164 3.77 -15.70 16.65
N LYS A 165 4.53 -15.40 15.59
CA LYS A 165 5.11 -14.07 15.35
C LYS A 165 4.04 -13.04 14.96
N ALA A 166 3.07 -13.41 14.13
CA ALA A 166 1.96 -12.52 13.75
C ALA A 166 1.11 -12.15 14.97
N ASP A 167 0.75 -13.15 15.80
CA ASP A 167 -0.03 -12.93 17.01
C ASP A 167 0.67 -12.01 18.03
N ALA A 168 2.01 -12.10 18.10
CA ALA A 168 2.81 -11.20 18.94
C ALA A 168 2.82 -9.77 18.40
N ALA A 169 2.92 -9.60 17.08
CA ALA A 169 2.95 -8.28 16.44
C ALA A 169 1.61 -7.52 16.56
N GLU A 170 0.48 -8.21 16.68
CA GLU A 170 -0.83 -7.58 16.88
C GLU A 170 -1.07 -7.08 18.32
N GLN A 171 -0.23 -7.49 19.27
CA GLN A 171 -0.37 -7.15 20.70
C GLN A 171 0.50 -5.96 21.13
N GLU A 172 1.32 -5.42 20.23
CA GLU A 172 2.20 -4.26 20.43
C GLU A 172 1.55 -2.95 19.96
#